data_AF-A0AA87FHB6-F1
#
_entry.id   AF-A0AA87FHB6-F1
#
_cell.length_a   1.000
_cell.length_b   1.000
_cell.length_c   1.000
_cell.angle_alpha   90.00
_cell.angle_beta   90.00
_cell.angle_gamma   90.00
#
_symmetry.space_group_name_H-M   'P 1'
#
loop_
_entity.id
_entity.type
_entity.pdbx_description
1 polymer ?
#
loop_
_entity_poly.entity_id
_entity_poly.type
_entity_poly.pdbx_seq_one_letter_code
_entity_poly.pdbx_strand_id
1 'polypeptide(L)'
;MNKKGILMGGFILLLLLIIGGMKWLMDQQSNGEEPTNASQTTSTSSLSTESSIPEQSTEEETTIDKRIDQMSLEEKVGQLFFVRVPEINQVEDIQTYHLGGYVLFGRDTENETAETLKQKIADYQQASSIPLLIGMDEEGGTVTRISRNPALVQTPFLSPQQLYQQGGWQAIEEDTAQKAAIFHEYGISTGLFPVADVATDPNAFIYDRTIGLDAEGTSEFVRRNIAVLKEKRIGSTLKHFPGYGNNRDSHVEIVTDERSLDELETNDFLPFEAGIKAGADSILVSHNIVTSIDASAPASISKPVHDLLRKQLGFKGVIMTDDMDMAGLADFISQSEAGLRALEAGNDLVMSSTYQQQIPVIVDAVRSGNYPEAAIDASVKRVLEWKTSLGLIN
;
A
#
# COMPACT_ATOMS: atom_id res chain seq x y z
N MET A 1 -70.81 -3.72 -15.11
CA MET A 1 -70.12 -4.70 -15.98
C MET A 1 -68.83 -5.08 -15.27
N ASN A 2 -68.77 -6.26 -14.63
CA ASN A 2 -68.30 -7.55 -15.16
C ASN A 2 -66.78 -7.56 -15.48
N LYS A 3 -65.97 -8.50 -14.96
CA LYS A 3 -66.19 -9.53 -13.91
C LYS A 3 -64.85 -10.10 -13.39
N LYS A 4 -64.86 -10.74 -12.20
CA LYS A 4 -63.73 -11.47 -11.59
C LYS A 4 -63.68 -12.96 -12.03
N GLY A 5 -62.53 -13.61 -11.80
CA GLY A 5 -62.28 -15.07 -11.75
C GLY A 5 -60.76 -15.31 -11.89
N ILE A 6 -59.97 -15.95 -11.02
CA ILE A 6 -60.11 -17.01 -9.99
C ILE A 6 -60.31 -18.43 -10.56
N LEU A 7 -59.50 -19.35 -9.98
CA LEU A 7 -59.39 -20.81 -10.08
C LEU A 7 -58.28 -21.34 -11.02
N MET A 8 -57.41 -22.33 -10.70
CA MET A 8 -57.16 -23.28 -9.58
C MET A 8 -57.09 -24.72 -10.13
N GLY A 9 -56.08 -25.49 -9.70
CA GLY A 9 -55.91 -26.93 -10.02
C GLY A 9 -54.80 -27.21 -11.04
N GLY A 10 -53.96 -28.24 -10.87
CA GLY A 10 -53.89 -29.20 -9.76
C GLY A 10 -52.68 -30.13 -9.82
N PHE A 11 -52.44 -30.85 -8.72
CA PHE A 11 -51.47 -31.96 -8.60
C PHE A 11 -51.75 -33.11 -9.58
N ILE A 12 -50.72 -33.87 -9.96
CA ILE A 12 -50.70 -35.35 -9.87
C ILE A 12 -49.25 -35.88 -10.02
N LEU A 13 -49.04 -37.10 -9.51
CA LEU A 13 -47.77 -37.74 -9.13
C LEU A 13 -47.50 -39.00 -10.02
N LEU A 14 -46.43 -39.76 -9.73
CA LEU A 14 -46.03 -41.09 -10.28
C LEU A 14 -45.30 -41.15 -11.65
N LEU A 15 -44.42 -42.13 -11.95
CA LEU A 15 -43.39 -42.92 -11.19
C LEU A 15 -42.74 -43.98 -12.16
N LEU A 16 -41.43 -44.25 -12.04
CA LEU A 16 -40.70 -45.50 -12.44
C LEU A 16 -40.68 -45.90 -13.96
N LEU A 17 -39.78 -46.74 -14.52
CA LEU A 17 -38.43 -47.34 -14.28
C LEU A 17 -37.97 -47.87 -15.70
N ILE A 18 -36.72 -48.25 -16.04
CA ILE A 18 -36.05 -49.55 -15.75
C ILE A 18 -34.67 -49.64 -16.52
N ILE A 19 -33.59 -50.05 -15.82
CA ILE A 19 -32.42 -50.92 -16.20
C ILE A 19 -31.50 -50.56 -17.42
N GLY A 20 -30.16 -50.71 -17.35
CA GLY A 20 -29.27 -51.07 -16.22
C GLY A 20 -27.88 -51.66 -16.61
N GLY A 21 -27.10 -52.11 -15.60
CA GLY A 21 -25.80 -52.82 -15.71
C GLY A 21 -24.55 -51.95 -15.46
N MET A 22 -23.50 -52.34 -14.72
CA MET A 22 -23.25 -53.57 -13.93
C MET A 22 -22.26 -53.31 -12.75
N LYS A 23 -22.26 -54.20 -11.73
CA LYS A 23 -21.46 -54.15 -10.47
C LYS A 23 -20.03 -54.68 -10.68
N TRP A 24 -19.04 -54.45 -9.79
CA TRP A 24 -18.61 -55.30 -8.65
C TRP A 24 -17.21 -54.76 -8.22
N LEU A 25 -16.69 -54.68 -6.97
CA LEU A 25 -17.17 -54.83 -5.59
C LEU A 25 -16.16 -54.13 -4.63
N MET A 26 -16.35 -54.18 -3.31
CA MET A 26 -15.35 -53.96 -2.25
C MET A 26 -15.35 -55.17 -1.28
N ASP A 27 -14.29 -55.27 -0.46
CA ASP A 27 -14.35 -55.33 1.02
C ASP A 27 -13.77 -56.57 1.77
N GLN A 28 -13.28 -56.28 2.99
CA GLN A 28 -13.15 -57.10 4.21
C GLN A 28 -11.78 -57.66 4.72
N GLN A 29 -11.32 -56.99 5.79
CA GLN A 29 -11.12 -57.48 7.16
C GLN A 29 -9.79 -58.11 7.68
N SER A 30 -9.13 -57.31 8.52
CA SER A 30 -8.86 -57.56 9.96
C SER A 30 -7.57 -58.26 10.45
N ASN A 31 -7.19 -57.83 11.66
CA ASN A 31 -6.33 -58.45 12.69
C ASN A 31 -4.80 -58.60 12.45
N GLY A 32 -4.03 -57.80 13.19
CA GLY A 32 -3.42 -58.29 14.45
C GLY A 32 -1.96 -58.76 14.44
N GLU A 33 -1.22 -58.26 15.45
CA GLU A 33 0.06 -58.74 16.02
C GLU A 33 1.40 -58.39 15.32
N GLU A 34 2.24 -57.73 16.13
CA GLU A 34 3.70 -57.59 16.05
C GLU A 34 4.35 -58.60 17.05
N PRO A 35 5.69 -58.77 17.12
CA PRO A 35 6.74 -58.48 16.14
C PRO A 35 7.73 -59.66 15.95
N THR A 36 8.50 -59.67 14.86
CA THR A 36 9.77 -60.42 14.82
C THR A 36 10.91 -59.63 14.20
N ASN A 37 12.01 -59.57 14.95
CA ASN A 37 13.22 -58.82 14.67
C ASN A 37 14.09 -59.54 13.61
N ALA A 38 14.41 -58.87 12.49
CA ALA A 38 15.38 -59.35 11.51
C ALA A 38 16.15 -58.17 10.90
N SER A 39 17.40 -58.00 11.34
CA SER A 39 18.31 -56.96 10.87
C SER A 39 18.75 -57.22 9.42
N GLN A 40 18.51 -56.27 8.51
CA GLN A 40 19.34 -56.10 7.31
C GLN A 40 19.75 -54.65 7.11
N THR A 41 21.04 -54.50 6.84
CA THR A 41 21.75 -53.22 6.72
C THR A 41 21.58 -52.65 5.32
N THR A 42 20.99 -51.47 5.19
CA THR A 42 21.16 -50.60 4.01
C THR A 42 21.60 -49.22 4.46
N SER A 43 22.86 -48.91 4.19
CA SER A 43 23.49 -47.62 4.43
C SER A 43 22.98 -46.58 3.43
N THR A 44 22.16 -45.64 3.91
CA THR A 44 21.78 -44.45 3.13
C THR A 44 22.61 -43.26 3.60
N SER A 45 23.49 -42.77 2.73
CA SER A 45 24.31 -41.59 2.97
C SER A 45 23.43 -40.35 3.11
N SER A 46 23.36 -39.77 4.31
CA SER A 46 22.72 -38.48 4.54
C SER A 46 23.60 -37.36 3.97
N LEU A 47 23.35 -36.97 2.72
CA LEU A 47 23.86 -35.72 2.16
C LEU A 47 23.11 -34.57 2.83
N SER A 48 23.80 -33.91 3.76
CA SER A 48 23.39 -32.61 4.29
C SER A 48 23.60 -31.55 3.21
N THR A 49 22.56 -31.25 2.44
CA THR A 49 22.57 -30.11 1.51
C THR A 49 22.49 -28.83 2.33
N GLU A 50 23.65 -28.26 2.63
CA GLU A 50 23.77 -26.95 3.27
C GLU A 50 23.24 -25.89 2.29
N SER A 51 22.02 -25.41 2.56
CA SER A 51 21.33 -24.48 1.67
C SER A 51 21.93 -23.08 1.82
N SER A 52 22.95 -22.79 1.02
CA SER A 52 23.53 -21.44 0.88
C SER A 52 22.43 -20.43 0.51
N ILE A 53 22.20 -19.47 1.41
CA ILE A 53 21.50 -18.23 1.08
C ILE A 53 22.34 -17.50 0.02
N PRO A 54 21.74 -16.98 -1.08
CA PRO A 54 22.53 -16.44 -2.19
C PRO A 54 23.28 -15.15 -1.81
N GLU A 55 24.53 -15.02 -2.27
CA GLU A 55 25.44 -13.87 -2.04
C GLU A 55 24.84 -12.51 -2.45
N GLN A 56 23.80 -12.51 -3.29
CA GLN A 56 23.17 -11.32 -3.85
C GLN A 56 22.63 -10.33 -2.79
N SER A 57 22.00 -10.81 -1.71
CA SER A 57 21.43 -9.89 -0.71
C SER A 57 22.51 -9.10 0.04
N THR A 58 23.68 -9.72 0.28
CA THR A 58 24.82 -9.04 0.91
C THR A 58 25.53 -8.06 -0.01
N GLU A 59 25.56 -8.30 -1.32
CA GLU A 59 26.14 -7.35 -2.27
C GLU A 59 25.24 -6.12 -2.50
N GLU A 60 23.91 -6.31 -2.56
CA GLU A 60 22.93 -5.23 -2.69
C GLU A 60 22.91 -4.34 -1.42
N GLU A 61 22.82 -4.92 -0.22
CA GLU A 61 22.86 -4.17 1.05
C GLU A 61 24.16 -3.35 1.17
N THR A 62 25.33 -3.97 0.90
CA THR A 62 26.62 -3.26 0.97
C THR A 62 26.83 -2.25 -0.17
N THR A 63 25.94 -2.18 -1.16
CA THR A 63 25.96 -1.16 -2.22
C THR A 63 25.08 0.03 -1.84
N ILE A 64 23.94 -0.21 -1.20
CA ILE A 64 23.08 0.86 -0.66
C ILE A 64 23.79 1.59 0.49
N ASP A 65 24.42 0.89 1.43
CA ASP A 65 25.13 1.53 2.54
C ASP A 65 26.28 2.43 2.05
N LYS A 66 27.07 1.96 1.06
CA LYS A 66 28.11 2.78 0.41
C LYS A 66 27.56 4.01 -0.33
N ARG A 67 26.34 3.94 -0.86
CA ARG A 67 25.67 5.09 -1.49
C ARG A 67 25.28 6.12 -0.43
N ILE A 68 24.73 5.69 0.69
CA ILE A 68 24.37 6.57 1.82
C ILE A 68 25.61 7.26 2.41
N ASP A 69 26.70 6.53 2.59
CA ASP A 69 28.01 7.07 3.03
C ASP A 69 28.58 8.16 2.10
N GLN A 70 28.15 8.19 0.83
CA GLN A 70 28.60 9.16 -0.18
C GLN A 70 27.64 10.35 -0.34
N MET A 71 26.43 10.27 0.19
CA MET A 71 25.43 11.35 0.12
C MET A 71 25.74 12.44 1.14
N SER A 72 25.62 13.70 0.72
CA SER A 72 25.55 14.84 1.63
C SER A 72 24.29 14.79 2.51
N LEU A 73 24.30 15.51 3.63
CA LEU A 73 23.13 15.60 4.51
C LEU A 73 21.90 16.16 3.77
N GLU A 74 22.09 17.17 2.92
CA GLU A 74 21.06 17.72 2.05
C GLU A 74 20.48 16.66 1.08
N GLU A 75 21.31 15.83 0.45
CA GLU A 75 20.84 14.72 -0.40
C GLU A 75 20.08 13.67 0.42
N LYS A 76 20.59 13.32 1.61
CA LYS A 76 19.94 12.36 2.52
C LYS A 76 18.55 12.85 2.95
N VAL A 77 18.44 14.09 3.41
CA VAL A 77 17.15 14.68 3.81
C VAL A 77 16.22 14.82 2.61
N GLY A 78 16.72 15.27 1.45
CA GLY A 78 15.94 15.41 0.23
C GLY A 78 15.30 14.09 -0.23
N GLN A 79 16.02 12.97 -0.11
CA GLN A 79 15.48 11.64 -0.42
C GLN A 79 14.32 11.21 0.49
N LEU A 80 14.10 11.86 1.64
CA LEU A 80 12.97 11.59 2.53
C LEU A 80 11.69 12.36 2.15
N PHE A 81 11.66 13.08 1.03
CA PHE A 81 10.51 13.87 0.59
C PHE A 81 9.83 13.29 -0.65
N PHE A 82 8.52 13.03 -0.55
CA PHE A 82 7.66 12.58 -1.64
C PHE A 82 6.68 13.70 -2.02
N VAL A 83 7.17 14.64 -2.82
CA VAL A 83 6.57 15.96 -2.97
C VAL A 83 5.38 15.95 -3.92
N ARG A 84 4.32 16.69 -3.63
CA ARG A 84 3.29 16.99 -4.64
C ARG A 84 3.89 17.90 -5.71
N VAL A 85 3.82 17.50 -6.99
CA VAL A 85 4.42 18.25 -8.12
C VAL A 85 4.08 19.76 -8.01
N PRO A 86 5.06 20.67 -7.88
CA PRO A 86 4.81 22.09 -7.67
C PRO A 86 4.27 22.76 -8.94
N GLU A 87 3.62 23.92 -8.81
CA GLU A 87 3.07 24.65 -9.98
C GLU A 87 4.14 25.36 -10.82
N ILE A 88 5.27 25.68 -10.19
CA ILE A 88 6.46 26.29 -10.80
C ILE A 88 7.70 25.50 -10.40
N ASN A 89 8.83 25.75 -11.06
CA ASN A 89 10.15 25.20 -10.72
C ASN A 89 10.25 23.66 -10.64
N GLN A 90 9.31 22.91 -11.23
CA GLN A 90 9.23 21.45 -11.14
C GLN A 90 10.54 20.69 -11.40
N VAL A 91 11.36 21.15 -12.34
CA VAL A 91 12.67 20.54 -12.67
C VAL A 91 13.79 21.08 -11.76
N GLU A 92 13.76 22.37 -11.42
CA GLU A 92 14.77 23.06 -10.61
C GLU A 92 14.70 22.62 -9.14
N ASP A 93 13.50 22.41 -8.60
CA ASP A 93 13.30 22.00 -7.21
C ASP A 93 13.75 20.54 -6.96
N ILE A 94 13.68 19.65 -7.97
CA ILE A 94 14.29 18.29 -7.88
C ILE A 94 15.79 18.40 -7.58
N GLN A 95 16.48 19.29 -8.30
CA GLN A 95 17.93 19.47 -8.19
C GLN A 95 18.32 20.26 -6.93
N THR A 96 17.54 21.27 -6.58
CA THR A 96 17.79 22.17 -5.45
C THR A 96 17.57 21.49 -4.10
N TYR A 97 16.57 20.60 -4.02
CA TYR A 97 16.16 19.93 -2.78
C TYR A 97 16.42 18.42 -2.78
N HIS A 98 17.09 17.89 -3.80
CA HIS A 98 17.48 16.47 -3.94
C HIS A 98 16.33 15.48 -3.69
N LEU A 99 15.15 15.78 -4.24
CA LEU A 99 13.88 15.17 -3.86
C LEU A 99 13.85 13.63 -4.02
N GLY A 100 13.18 12.93 -3.10
CA GLY A 100 12.99 11.48 -3.13
C GLY A 100 12.02 11.03 -4.22
N GLY A 101 10.97 11.82 -4.48
CA GLY A 101 10.00 11.55 -5.51
C GLY A 101 8.97 12.66 -5.72
N TYR A 102 8.10 12.45 -6.72
CA TYR A 102 6.93 13.28 -6.99
C TYR A 102 5.62 12.49 -7.00
N VAL A 103 4.58 13.06 -6.37
CA VAL A 103 3.19 12.58 -6.42
C VAL A 103 2.40 13.42 -7.43
N LEU A 104 1.85 12.76 -8.44
CA LEU A 104 1.02 13.38 -9.48
C LEU A 104 -0.45 13.40 -9.08
N PHE A 105 -1.07 14.56 -9.19
CA PHE A 105 -2.49 14.78 -9.00
C PHE A 105 -3.20 14.97 -10.34
N GLY A 106 -4.53 15.08 -10.33
CA GLY A 106 -5.33 15.20 -11.55
C GLY A 106 -4.90 16.37 -12.43
N ARG A 107 -4.49 17.51 -11.83
CA ARG A 107 -3.99 18.69 -12.56
C ARG A 107 -2.76 18.40 -13.42
N ASP A 108 -1.92 17.46 -12.99
CA ASP A 108 -0.64 17.16 -13.61
C ASP A 108 -0.81 16.26 -14.85
N THR A 109 -2.00 15.64 -14.99
CA THR A 109 -2.42 14.79 -16.11
C THR A 109 -3.56 15.38 -16.95
N GLU A 110 -4.34 16.34 -16.43
CA GLU A 110 -5.61 16.81 -17.03
C GLU A 110 -5.50 17.30 -18.47
N ASN A 111 -4.42 18.03 -18.78
CA ASN A 111 -4.20 18.68 -20.08
C ASN A 111 -3.08 18.00 -20.91
N GLU A 112 -2.66 16.80 -20.51
CA GLU A 112 -1.55 16.08 -21.16
C GLU A 112 -2.03 15.18 -22.31
N THR A 113 -1.14 14.96 -23.28
CA THR A 113 -1.21 13.80 -24.19
C THR A 113 -0.29 12.69 -23.69
N ALA A 114 -0.36 11.51 -24.31
CA ALA A 114 0.50 10.40 -23.95
C ALA A 114 1.99 10.73 -24.13
N GLU A 115 2.34 11.54 -25.13
CA GLU A 115 3.70 12.00 -25.40
C GLU A 115 4.17 13.04 -24.38
N THR A 116 3.33 14.03 -24.06
CA THR A 116 3.73 15.12 -23.16
C THR A 116 3.89 14.65 -21.71
N LEU A 117 3.03 13.73 -21.24
CA LEU A 117 3.18 13.13 -19.92
C LEU A 117 4.46 12.28 -19.81
N LYS A 118 4.77 11.46 -20.83
CA LYS A 118 6.01 10.66 -20.87
C LYS A 118 7.25 11.54 -20.89
N GLN A 119 7.24 12.63 -21.69
CA GLN A 119 8.34 13.58 -21.72
C GLN A 119 8.50 14.30 -20.37
N LYS A 120 7.41 14.78 -19.76
CA LYS A 120 7.41 15.42 -18.43
C LYS A 120 8.05 14.53 -17.36
N ILE A 121 7.65 13.25 -17.30
CA ILE A 121 8.20 12.30 -16.33
C ILE A 121 9.67 11.96 -16.66
N ALA A 122 10.03 11.86 -17.94
CA ALA A 122 11.43 11.68 -18.36
C ALA A 122 12.31 12.88 -17.97
N ASP A 123 11.81 14.12 -18.11
CA ASP A 123 12.51 15.34 -17.72
C ASP A 123 12.75 15.37 -16.20
N TYR A 124 11.77 14.94 -15.39
CA TYR A 124 11.93 14.79 -13.93
C TYR A 124 12.99 13.74 -13.57
N GLN A 125 12.98 12.57 -14.23
CA GLN A 125 13.97 11.53 -13.99
C GLN A 125 15.38 11.96 -14.43
N GLN A 126 15.50 12.72 -15.53
CA GLN A 126 16.77 13.29 -15.99
C GLN A 126 17.31 14.38 -15.05
N ALA A 127 16.43 15.09 -14.35
CA ALA A 127 16.82 16.12 -13.39
C ALA A 127 17.48 15.55 -12.12
N SER A 128 17.09 14.33 -11.71
CA SER A 128 17.52 13.72 -10.45
C SER A 128 18.82 12.90 -10.56
N SER A 129 19.68 12.98 -9.54
CA SER A 129 20.88 12.14 -9.42
C SER A 129 20.58 10.71 -8.94
N ILE A 130 19.49 10.55 -8.18
CA ILE A 130 18.94 9.25 -7.76
C ILE A 130 17.51 9.17 -8.33
N PRO A 131 17.19 8.16 -9.16
CA PRO A 131 15.88 8.03 -9.79
C PRO A 131 14.71 8.22 -8.82
N LEU A 132 13.73 9.00 -9.25
CA LEU A 132 12.60 9.43 -8.43
C LEU A 132 11.57 8.31 -8.28
N LEU A 133 10.96 8.23 -7.08
CA LEU A 133 9.63 7.62 -6.97
C LEU A 133 8.63 8.54 -7.69
N ILE A 134 7.77 7.98 -8.53
CA ILE A 134 6.72 8.70 -9.23
C ILE A 134 5.39 8.06 -8.82
N GLY A 135 4.62 8.78 -8.01
CA GLY A 135 3.44 8.28 -7.30
C GLY A 135 2.10 8.81 -7.82
N MET A 136 1.02 8.06 -7.63
CA MET A 136 -0.35 8.50 -7.99
C MET A 136 -1.46 7.75 -7.24
N ASP A 137 -2.53 8.45 -6.87
CA ASP A 137 -3.78 7.88 -6.31
C ASP A 137 -4.75 7.38 -7.40
N GLU A 138 -4.45 6.25 -8.04
CA GLU A 138 -5.38 5.63 -9.00
C GLU A 138 -6.22 4.50 -8.36
N GLU A 139 -6.92 4.82 -7.27
CA GLU A 139 -7.76 3.86 -6.53
C GLU A 139 -8.92 3.33 -7.38
N GLY A 140 -9.54 4.21 -8.17
CA GLY A 140 -10.80 3.95 -8.88
C GLY A 140 -11.98 4.73 -8.28
N GLY A 141 -13.08 4.82 -9.03
CA GLY A 141 -14.31 5.47 -8.58
C GLY A 141 -14.12 6.97 -8.31
N THR A 142 -14.34 7.38 -7.06
CA THR A 142 -14.23 8.80 -6.63
C THR A 142 -12.78 9.29 -6.57
N VAL A 143 -11.79 8.39 -6.49
CA VAL A 143 -10.36 8.72 -6.44
C VAL A 143 -9.64 8.15 -7.66
N THR A 144 -9.61 8.98 -8.70
CA THR A 144 -8.93 8.75 -9.98
C THR A 144 -8.16 10.01 -10.36
N ARG A 145 -7.01 9.86 -11.00
CA ARG A 145 -6.15 10.94 -11.52
C ARG A 145 -5.95 10.75 -13.01
N ILE A 146 -5.09 9.83 -13.45
CA ILE A 146 -4.73 9.65 -14.86
C ILE A 146 -5.93 9.19 -15.69
N SER A 147 -6.80 8.34 -15.13
CA SER A 147 -7.95 7.83 -15.88
C SER A 147 -9.10 8.83 -16.05
N ARG A 148 -8.99 10.03 -15.47
CA ARG A 148 -9.91 11.15 -15.77
C ARG A 148 -9.62 11.82 -17.11
N ASN A 149 -8.41 11.68 -17.66
CA ASN A 149 -8.08 12.21 -18.97
C ASN A 149 -8.29 11.13 -20.05
N PRO A 150 -9.30 11.26 -20.94
CA PRO A 150 -9.59 10.29 -21.99
C PRO A 150 -8.52 10.21 -23.10
N ALA A 151 -7.56 11.14 -23.13
CA ALA A 151 -6.38 11.07 -24.00
C ALA A 151 -5.27 10.16 -23.44
N LEU A 152 -5.37 9.73 -22.18
CA LEU A 152 -4.41 8.85 -21.50
C LEU A 152 -5.04 7.47 -21.21
N VAL A 153 -6.25 7.43 -20.64
CA VAL A 153 -7.00 6.19 -20.40
C VAL A 153 -8.43 6.37 -20.91
N GLN A 154 -8.88 5.49 -21.80
CA GLN A 154 -10.15 5.66 -22.51
C GLN A 154 -11.39 5.74 -21.59
N THR A 155 -11.36 5.08 -20.44
CA THR A 155 -12.46 5.02 -19.47
C THR A 155 -11.89 5.13 -18.06
N PRO A 156 -12.46 5.97 -17.17
CA PRO A 156 -12.08 6.01 -15.76
C PRO A 156 -12.22 4.65 -15.07
N PHE A 157 -11.29 4.32 -14.17
CA PHE A 157 -11.39 3.09 -13.38
C PHE A 157 -12.61 3.13 -12.44
N LEU A 158 -13.32 2.00 -12.36
CA LEU A 158 -14.49 1.82 -11.49
C LEU A 158 -14.08 1.77 -10.01
N SER A 159 -15.02 1.97 -9.08
CA SER A 159 -14.70 1.80 -7.65
C SER A 159 -14.46 0.31 -7.32
N PRO A 160 -13.70 0.00 -6.26
CA PRO A 160 -13.49 -1.40 -5.84
C PRO A 160 -14.81 -2.16 -5.62
N GLN A 161 -15.82 -1.53 -5.00
CA GLN A 161 -17.16 -2.10 -4.86
C GLN A 161 -17.82 -2.44 -6.20
N GLN A 162 -17.74 -1.53 -7.19
CA GLN A 162 -18.33 -1.73 -8.52
C GLN A 162 -17.65 -2.86 -9.29
N LEU A 163 -16.31 -2.93 -9.24
CA LEU A 163 -15.53 -4.01 -9.85
C LEU A 163 -15.89 -5.36 -9.24
N TYR A 164 -15.91 -5.45 -7.91
CA TYR A 164 -16.24 -6.67 -7.19
C TYR A 164 -17.69 -7.13 -7.46
N GLN A 165 -18.64 -6.20 -7.54
CA GLN A 165 -20.02 -6.52 -7.92
C GLN A 165 -20.14 -7.04 -9.36
N GLN A 166 -19.30 -6.57 -10.29
CA GLN A 166 -19.36 -6.94 -11.70
C GLN A 166 -18.66 -8.27 -12.02
N GLY A 167 -17.53 -8.58 -11.39
CA GLY A 167 -16.73 -9.77 -11.70
C GLY A 167 -15.96 -10.39 -10.54
N GLY A 168 -16.29 -10.04 -9.29
CA GLY A 168 -15.66 -10.58 -8.09
C GLY A 168 -14.16 -10.35 -8.05
N TRP A 169 -13.42 -11.28 -7.44
CA TRP A 169 -11.97 -11.16 -7.27
C TRP A 169 -11.18 -11.11 -8.58
N GLN A 170 -11.65 -11.77 -9.64
CA GLN A 170 -10.97 -11.75 -10.94
C GLN A 170 -10.96 -10.33 -11.53
N ALA A 171 -12.09 -9.60 -11.46
CA ALA A 171 -12.16 -8.21 -11.93
C ALA A 171 -11.22 -7.28 -11.14
N ILE A 172 -11.01 -7.51 -9.84
CA ILE A 172 -10.04 -6.75 -9.03
C ILE A 172 -8.60 -7.00 -9.50
N GLU A 173 -8.24 -8.26 -9.76
CA GLU A 173 -6.89 -8.63 -10.20
C GLU A 173 -6.60 -8.11 -11.62
N GLU A 174 -7.59 -8.18 -12.53
CA GLU A 174 -7.51 -7.65 -13.90
C GLU A 174 -7.40 -6.11 -13.91
N ASP A 175 -8.21 -5.40 -13.10
CA ASP A 175 -8.14 -3.95 -12.92
C ASP A 175 -6.77 -3.50 -12.36
N THR A 176 -6.28 -4.19 -11.34
CA THR A 176 -4.94 -3.92 -10.75
C THR A 176 -3.83 -4.12 -11.77
N ALA A 177 -3.91 -5.18 -12.60
CA ALA A 177 -2.93 -5.44 -13.65
C ALA A 177 -3.00 -4.39 -14.78
N GLN A 178 -4.20 -3.89 -15.10
CA GLN A 178 -4.39 -2.82 -16.08
C GLN A 178 -3.82 -1.48 -15.58
N LYS A 179 -4.09 -1.11 -14.31
CA LYS A 179 -3.48 0.06 -13.66
C LYS A 179 -1.96 -0.02 -13.70
N ALA A 180 -1.38 -1.16 -13.33
CA ALA A 180 0.06 -1.37 -13.35
C ALA A 180 0.67 -1.26 -14.75
N ALA A 181 -0.01 -1.76 -15.80
CA ALA A 181 0.44 -1.63 -17.18
C ALA A 181 0.44 -0.17 -17.67
N ILE A 182 -0.60 0.60 -17.33
CA ILE A 182 -0.68 2.05 -17.61
C ILE A 182 0.40 2.81 -16.85
N PHE A 183 0.66 2.46 -15.59
CA PHE A 183 1.69 3.10 -14.77
C PHE A 183 3.08 2.91 -15.41
N HIS A 184 3.42 1.68 -15.82
CA HIS A 184 4.65 1.40 -16.59
C HIS A 184 4.71 2.17 -17.91
N GLU A 185 3.61 2.26 -18.66
CA GLU A 185 3.58 2.99 -19.93
C GLU A 185 3.98 4.47 -19.77
N TYR A 186 3.58 5.09 -18.66
CA TYR A 186 3.84 6.51 -18.38
C TYR A 186 5.06 6.77 -17.49
N GLY A 187 5.73 5.74 -16.97
CA GLY A 187 6.88 5.89 -16.06
C GLY A 187 6.50 6.22 -14.61
N ILE A 188 5.25 5.93 -14.22
CA ILE A 188 4.78 6.01 -12.83
C ILE A 188 5.20 4.72 -12.13
N SER A 189 5.99 4.83 -11.05
CA SER A 189 6.60 3.67 -10.39
C SER A 189 5.85 3.19 -9.16
N THR A 190 4.95 3.99 -8.59
CA THR A 190 4.26 3.70 -7.33
C THR A 190 2.77 4.03 -7.38
N GLY A 191 1.94 3.08 -6.99
CA GLY A 191 0.52 3.27 -6.66
C GLY A 191 0.35 3.65 -5.19
N LEU A 192 -0.37 4.76 -4.94
CA LEU A 192 -0.87 5.10 -3.62
C LEU A 192 -2.16 4.31 -3.32
N PHE A 193 -2.10 2.98 -3.44
CA PHE A 193 -3.20 2.04 -3.26
C PHE A 193 -2.65 0.61 -3.00
N PRO A 194 -3.43 -0.35 -2.46
CA PRO A 194 -4.87 -0.33 -2.16
C PRO A 194 -5.26 0.45 -0.90
N VAL A 195 -6.52 0.90 -0.86
CA VAL A 195 -7.19 1.29 0.39
C VAL A 195 -7.43 0.03 1.23
N ALA A 196 -6.90 0.03 2.44
CA ALA A 196 -6.96 -1.04 3.43
C ALA A 196 -8.01 -0.78 4.53
N ASP A 197 -8.63 0.41 4.53
CA ASP A 197 -9.67 0.78 5.49
C ASP A 197 -10.91 -0.13 5.42
N VAL A 198 -11.40 -0.54 6.58
CA VAL A 198 -12.63 -1.34 6.71
C VAL A 198 -13.80 -0.41 7.01
N ALA A 199 -14.70 -0.23 6.03
CA ALA A 199 -15.93 0.53 6.22
C ALA A 199 -17.13 -0.24 5.66
N THR A 200 -18.09 -0.54 6.54
CA THR A 200 -19.33 -1.25 6.19
C THR A 200 -20.58 -0.38 6.37
N ASP A 201 -20.45 0.82 6.93
CA ASP A 201 -21.53 1.82 6.96
C ASP A 201 -21.45 2.70 5.70
N PRO A 202 -22.47 2.72 4.81
CA PRO A 202 -22.51 3.60 3.64
C PRO A 202 -22.47 5.10 3.95
N ASN A 203 -22.61 5.52 5.22
CA ASN A 203 -22.47 6.91 5.64
C ASN A 203 -21.04 7.27 6.10
N ALA A 204 -20.13 6.29 6.20
CA ALA A 204 -18.73 6.54 6.51
C ALA A 204 -18.04 7.28 5.36
N PHE A 205 -17.18 8.26 5.67
CA PHE A 205 -16.51 9.07 4.64
C PHE A 205 -15.71 8.22 3.64
N ILE A 206 -15.02 7.20 4.14
CA ILE A 206 -14.14 6.35 3.34
C ILE A 206 -14.91 5.30 2.50
N TYR A 207 -16.19 5.04 2.80
CA TYR A 207 -16.93 3.87 2.30
C TYR A 207 -16.80 3.65 0.79
N ASP A 208 -17.10 4.66 -0.02
CA ASP A 208 -17.07 4.62 -1.49
C ASP A 208 -15.68 4.34 -2.10
N ARG A 209 -14.61 4.50 -1.32
CA ARG A 209 -13.21 4.19 -1.69
C ARG A 209 -12.78 2.78 -1.29
N THR A 210 -13.44 2.17 -0.30
CA THR A 210 -13.14 0.81 0.16
C THR A 210 -13.71 -0.27 -0.79
N ILE A 211 -13.39 -1.53 -0.51
CA ILE A 211 -14.05 -2.70 -1.14
C ILE A 211 -15.48 -2.94 -0.62
N GLY A 212 -15.93 -2.24 0.43
CA GLY A 212 -17.28 -2.37 1.02
C GLY A 212 -17.54 -3.72 1.71
N LEU A 213 -16.47 -4.40 2.17
CA LEU A 213 -16.53 -5.69 2.86
C LEU A 213 -16.04 -5.55 4.31
N ASP A 214 -16.22 -6.60 5.09
CA ASP A 214 -15.64 -6.72 6.43
C ASP A 214 -14.09 -6.84 6.40
N ALA A 215 -13.48 -7.00 7.57
CA ALA A 215 -12.04 -7.12 7.69
C ALA A 215 -11.45 -8.34 6.96
N GLU A 216 -12.16 -9.47 6.86
CA GLU A 216 -11.69 -10.66 6.13
C GLU A 216 -11.73 -10.41 4.62
N GLY A 217 -12.84 -9.87 4.10
CA GLY A 217 -12.96 -9.50 2.69
C GLY A 217 -11.99 -8.39 2.28
N THR A 218 -11.76 -7.41 3.15
CA THR A 218 -10.79 -6.32 2.91
C THR A 218 -9.35 -6.83 2.98
N SER A 219 -9.04 -7.78 3.85
CA SER A 219 -7.74 -8.47 3.88
C SER A 219 -7.45 -9.24 2.59
N GLU A 220 -8.45 -9.94 2.04
CA GLU A 220 -8.31 -10.66 0.76
C GLU A 220 -8.16 -9.69 -0.43
N PHE A 221 -8.91 -8.58 -0.45
CA PHE A 221 -8.76 -7.49 -1.42
C PHE A 221 -7.33 -6.94 -1.43
N VAL A 222 -6.82 -6.56 -0.25
CA VAL A 222 -5.46 -6.03 -0.07
C VAL A 222 -4.40 -7.04 -0.52
N ARG A 223 -4.52 -8.30 -0.09
CA ARG A 223 -3.58 -9.39 -0.44
C ARG A 223 -3.49 -9.59 -1.96
N ARG A 224 -4.62 -9.55 -2.68
CA ARG A 224 -4.67 -9.70 -4.15
C ARG A 224 -4.05 -8.51 -4.88
N ASN A 225 -4.40 -7.28 -4.47
CA ASN A 225 -3.82 -6.06 -5.04
C ASN A 225 -2.29 -6.08 -4.95
N ILE A 226 -1.74 -6.33 -3.76
CA ILE A 226 -0.29 -6.37 -3.55
C ILE A 226 0.37 -7.49 -4.35
N ALA A 227 -0.22 -8.69 -4.42
CA ALA A 227 0.33 -9.78 -5.21
C ALA A 227 0.48 -9.40 -6.69
N VAL A 228 -0.52 -8.74 -7.28
CA VAL A 228 -0.46 -8.26 -8.68
C VAL A 228 0.53 -7.12 -8.83
N LEU A 229 0.48 -6.09 -7.98
CA LEU A 229 1.40 -4.94 -8.05
C LEU A 229 2.87 -5.37 -7.95
N LYS A 230 3.17 -6.30 -7.03
CA LYS A 230 4.49 -6.88 -6.84
C LYS A 230 4.96 -7.72 -8.03
N GLU A 231 4.08 -8.54 -8.62
CA GLU A 231 4.39 -9.26 -9.87
C GLU A 231 4.74 -8.28 -11.01
N LYS A 232 4.03 -7.15 -11.08
CA LYS A 232 4.27 -6.12 -12.09
C LYS A 232 5.41 -5.15 -11.72
N ARG A 233 6.02 -5.21 -10.54
CA ARG A 233 6.98 -4.20 -10.04
C ARG A 233 6.45 -2.76 -10.07
N ILE A 234 5.23 -2.56 -9.57
CA ILE A 234 4.71 -1.24 -9.22
C ILE A 234 4.63 -1.18 -7.69
N GLY A 235 5.13 -0.10 -7.10
CA GLY A 235 5.11 0.10 -5.65
C GLY A 235 3.69 0.14 -5.10
N SER A 236 3.47 -0.51 -3.97
CA SER A 236 2.18 -0.59 -3.28
C SER A 236 2.18 0.25 -2.01
N THR A 237 1.03 0.86 -1.70
CA THR A 237 0.85 1.72 -0.52
C THR A 237 -0.46 1.35 0.18
N LEU A 238 -0.36 0.72 1.36
CA LEU A 238 -1.52 0.47 2.21
C LEU A 238 -1.95 1.77 2.89
N LYS A 239 -3.26 2.08 2.87
CA LYS A 239 -3.75 3.30 3.52
C LYS A 239 -5.20 3.20 4.02
N HIS A 240 -5.60 3.93 5.06
CA HIS A 240 -4.82 4.96 5.75
C HIS A 240 -4.62 4.55 7.21
N PHE A 241 -3.41 4.19 7.59
CA PHE A 241 -3.12 3.67 8.93
C PHE A 241 -3.39 4.76 9.99
N PRO A 242 -4.02 4.46 11.16
CA PRO A 242 -4.30 3.13 11.75
C PRO A 242 -5.59 2.45 11.28
N GLY A 243 -6.29 3.00 10.30
CA GLY A 243 -7.62 2.60 9.87
C GLY A 243 -8.61 3.74 10.07
N TYR A 244 -9.23 4.16 8.98
CA TYR A 244 -10.20 5.26 8.99
C TYR A 244 -11.58 4.85 9.52
N GLY A 245 -11.89 3.54 9.52
CA GLY A 245 -13.16 2.99 10.00
C GLY A 245 -14.39 3.71 9.45
N ASN A 246 -15.38 3.95 10.33
CA ASN A 246 -16.59 4.70 10.01
C ASN A 246 -16.48 6.21 10.31
N ASN A 247 -15.27 6.78 10.36
CA ASN A 247 -15.06 8.17 10.76
C ASN A 247 -15.44 9.20 9.68
N ARG A 248 -15.40 10.49 10.07
CA ARG A 248 -15.65 11.66 9.22
C ARG A 248 -14.38 12.10 8.48
N ASP A 249 -14.48 13.07 7.57
CA ASP A 249 -13.40 13.52 6.68
C ASP A 249 -12.32 14.38 7.37
N SER A 250 -11.04 13.97 7.30
CA SER A 250 -9.90 14.70 7.87
C SER A 250 -9.28 15.75 6.95
N HIS A 251 -9.78 15.94 5.73
CA HIS A 251 -9.34 17.04 4.86
C HIS A 251 -9.87 18.40 5.32
N VAL A 252 -10.90 18.43 6.16
CA VAL A 252 -11.61 19.65 6.59
C VAL A 252 -11.52 19.97 8.08
N GLU A 253 -11.37 18.98 8.95
CA GLU A 253 -11.19 19.14 10.40
C GLU A 253 -10.39 17.95 10.97
N ILE A 254 -9.84 18.09 12.19
CA ILE A 254 -9.19 16.95 12.84
C ILE A 254 -10.23 15.89 13.23
N VAL A 255 -9.97 14.64 12.85
CA VAL A 255 -10.88 13.51 13.11
C VAL A 255 -10.35 12.73 14.29
N THR A 256 -11.19 12.54 15.31
CA THR A 256 -10.85 11.76 16.52
C THR A 256 -11.57 10.42 16.49
N ASP A 257 -10.82 9.34 16.65
CA ASP A 257 -11.31 7.98 16.82
C ASP A 257 -11.25 7.60 18.30
N GLU A 258 -12.41 7.20 18.84
CA GLU A 258 -12.59 6.78 20.23
C GLU A 258 -12.71 5.25 20.39
N ARG A 259 -12.55 4.48 19.31
CA ARG A 259 -12.56 3.01 19.34
C ARG A 259 -11.39 2.48 20.15
N SER A 260 -11.62 1.38 20.86
CA SER A 260 -10.60 0.71 21.66
C SER A 260 -9.52 0.06 20.78
N LEU A 261 -8.34 -0.17 21.36
CA LEU A 261 -7.24 -0.85 20.63
C LEU A 261 -7.63 -2.28 20.22
N ASP A 262 -8.42 -2.98 21.04
CA ASP A 262 -8.94 -4.33 20.75
C ASP A 262 -9.86 -4.33 19.51
N GLU A 263 -10.71 -3.31 19.36
CA GLU A 263 -11.55 -3.13 18.16
C GLU A 263 -10.71 -2.84 16.90
N LEU A 264 -9.62 -2.08 17.02
CA LEU A 264 -8.71 -1.81 15.91
C LEU A 264 -7.89 -3.06 15.53
N GLU A 265 -7.33 -3.76 16.52
CA GLU A 265 -6.57 -4.99 16.33
C GLU A 265 -7.42 -6.12 15.70
N THR A 266 -8.70 -6.22 16.08
CA THR A 266 -9.61 -7.27 15.59
C THR A 266 -10.39 -6.90 14.32
N ASN A 267 -10.24 -5.68 13.80
CA ASN A 267 -10.91 -5.24 12.58
C ASN A 267 -9.97 -4.46 11.64
N ASP A 268 -9.59 -3.23 11.99
CA ASP A 268 -8.90 -2.30 11.11
C ASP A 268 -7.45 -2.70 10.79
N PHE A 269 -6.75 -3.39 11.71
CA PHE A 269 -5.36 -3.82 11.49
C PHE A 269 -5.25 -5.06 10.60
N LEU A 270 -6.29 -5.91 10.52
CA LEU A 270 -6.22 -7.19 9.81
C LEU A 270 -5.85 -7.02 8.30
N PRO A 271 -6.41 -6.05 7.55
CA PRO A 271 -5.97 -5.79 6.18
C PRO A 271 -4.53 -5.29 6.09
N PHE A 272 -4.05 -4.49 7.07
CA PHE A 272 -2.64 -4.07 7.10
C PHE A 272 -1.72 -5.27 7.36
N GLU A 273 -2.04 -6.15 8.31
CA GLU A 273 -1.29 -7.40 8.53
C GLU A 273 -1.26 -8.30 7.28
N ALA A 274 -2.41 -8.45 6.61
CA ALA A 274 -2.51 -9.21 5.37
C ALA A 274 -1.62 -8.61 4.26
N GLY A 275 -1.58 -7.28 4.14
CA GLY A 275 -0.73 -6.58 3.19
C GLY A 275 0.76 -6.64 3.52
N ILE A 276 1.13 -6.45 4.79
CA ILE A 276 2.52 -6.63 5.29
C ILE A 276 2.99 -8.05 4.96
N LYS A 277 2.15 -9.07 5.18
CA LYS A 277 2.45 -10.48 4.86
C LYS A 277 2.53 -10.77 3.35
N ALA A 278 1.73 -10.10 2.52
CA ALA A 278 1.88 -10.13 1.06
C ALA A 278 3.18 -9.43 0.60
N GLY A 279 3.75 -8.58 1.46
CA GLY A 279 4.95 -7.81 1.25
C GLY A 279 4.66 -6.52 0.50
N ALA A 280 3.73 -5.73 1.04
CA ALA A 280 3.53 -4.32 0.71
C ALA A 280 4.85 -3.55 0.85
N ASP A 281 5.09 -2.60 -0.06
CA ASP A 281 6.32 -1.80 -0.05
C ASP A 281 6.24 -0.64 0.95
N SER A 282 5.04 -0.04 1.08
CA SER A 282 4.83 1.14 1.91
C SER A 282 3.47 1.17 2.63
N ILE A 283 3.40 1.96 3.70
CA ILE A 283 2.17 2.26 4.46
C ILE A 283 2.07 3.77 4.64
N LEU A 284 0.92 4.35 4.29
CA LEU A 284 0.60 5.76 4.50
C LEU A 284 -0.22 5.92 5.79
N VAL A 285 0.23 6.83 6.65
CA VAL A 285 -0.36 7.12 7.97
C VAL A 285 -1.17 8.40 7.90
N SER A 286 -2.45 8.30 8.24
CA SER A 286 -3.41 9.41 8.22
C SER A 286 -3.22 10.42 9.36
N HIS A 287 -3.93 11.54 9.26
CA HIS A 287 -3.93 12.61 10.27
C HIS A 287 -5.06 12.50 11.30
N ASN A 288 -5.72 11.34 11.47
CA ASN A 288 -6.68 11.17 12.56
C ASN A 288 -5.97 11.00 13.92
N ILE A 289 -6.61 11.43 15.01
CA ILE A 289 -6.18 11.11 16.38
C ILE A 289 -6.85 9.80 16.77
N VAL A 290 -6.07 8.80 17.16
CA VAL A 290 -6.61 7.51 17.63
C VAL A 290 -6.35 7.40 19.12
N THR A 291 -7.35 7.78 19.91
CA THR A 291 -7.20 8.06 21.35
C THR A 291 -6.79 6.84 22.19
N SER A 292 -7.07 5.64 21.71
CA SER A 292 -6.65 4.36 22.30
C SER A 292 -5.17 4.03 22.09
N ILE A 293 -4.48 4.72 21.16
CA ILE A 293 -3.03 4.61 20.91
C ILE A 293 -2.31 5.86 21.41
N ASP A 294 -2.77 7.05 21.00
CA ASP A 294 -2.24 8.35 21.39
C ASP A 294 -3.33 9.42 21.26
N ALA A 295 -3.82 9.93 22.39
CA ALA A 295 -4.82 10.99 22.43
C ALA A 295 -4.24 12.41 22.30
N SER A 296 -2.91 12.55 22.18
CA SER A 296 -2.22 13.84 22.19
C SER A 296 -1.76 14.33 20.81
N ALA A 297 -1.67 13.43 19.82
CA ALA A 297 -1.14 13.73 18.50
C ALA A 297 -1.90 12.98 17.38
N PRO A 298 -2.07 13.60 16.20
CA PRO A 298 -2.44 12.91 14.97
C PRO A 298 -1.51 11.74 14.65
N ALA A 299 -2.05 10.66 14.10
CA ALA A 299 -1.34 9.40 13.88
C ALA A 299 -0.04 9.56 13.08
N SER A 300 -0.03 10.38 12.02
CA SER A 300 1.15 10.65 11.18
C SER A 300 2.33 11.30 11.93
N ILE A 301 2.10 11.94 13.07
CA ILE A 301 3.14 12.53 13.94
C ILE A 301 3.16 11.90 15.35
N SER A 302 2.45 10.79 15.55
CA SER A 302 2.43 10.04 16.80
C SER A 302 3.49 8.95 16.81
N LYS A 303 4.49 9.07 17.70
CA LYS A 303 5.51 8.03 17.87
C LYS A 303 4.92 6.67 18.33
N PRO A 304 3.93 6.60 19.26
CA PRO A 304 3.23 5.37 19.59
C PRO A 304 2.66 4.61 18.37
N VAL A 305 2.02 5.32 17.43
CA VAL A 305 1.45 4.74 16.20
C VAL A 305 2.55 4.09 15.32
N HIS A 306 3.67 4.78 15.14
CA HIS A 306 4.80 4.27 14.35
C HIS A 306 5.52 3.11 15.04
N ASP A 307 5.64 3.14 16.37
CA ASP A 307 6.17 2.04 17.15
C ASP A 307 5.27 0.80 17.03
N LEU A 308 3.94 0.95 16.94
CA LEU A 308 3.02 -0.16 16.69
C LEU A 308 3.28 -0.80 15.31
N LEU A 309 3.35 0.00 14.23
CA LEU A 309 3.72 -0.48 12.89
C LEU A 309 5.05 -1.23 12.87
N ARG A 310 6.10 -0.65 13.48
CA ARG A 310 7.47 -1.17 13.42
C ARG A 310 7.73 -2.38 14.31
N LYS A 311 7.14 -2.40 15.52
CA LYS A 311 7.45 -3.36 16.59
C LYS A 311 6.37 -4.44 16.75
N GLN A 312 5.10 -4.09 16.65
CA GLN A 312 3.98 -5.01 16.85
C GLN A 312 3.57 -5.68 15.54
N LEU A 313 3.20 -4.89 14.52
CA LEU A 313 2.87 -5.42 13.17
C LEU A 313 4.13 -5.79 12.36
N GLY A 314 5.31 -5.46 12.87
CA GLY A 314 6.59 -5.91 12.34
C GLY A 314 7.00 -5.31 10.99
N PHE A 315 6.29 -4.30 10.49
CA PHE A 315 6.47 -3.75 9.14
C PHE A 315 7.90 -3.22 8.91
N LYS A 316 8.51 -3.57 7.77
CA LYS A 316 9.89 -3.24 7.42
C LYS A 316 10.05 -2.26 6.26
N GLY A 317 9.04 -2.14 5.39
CA GLY A 317 9.04 -1.19 4.28
C GLY A 317 8.86 0.27 4.73
N VAL A 318 8.66 1.16 3.77
CA VAL A 318 8.60 2.62 3.99
C VAL A 318 7.30 3.02 4.69
N ILE A 319 7.40 3.72 5.83
CA ILE A 319 6.23 4.43 6.38
C ILE A 319 6.25 5.86 5.82
N MET A 320 5.09 6.36 5.39
CA MET A 320 4.95 7.73 4.92
C MET A 320 3.75 8.44 5.54
N THR A 321 3.81 9.77 5.54
CA THR A 321 2.66 10.60 5.92
C THR A 321 1.63 10.66 4.80
N ASP A 322 0.37 10.95 5.15
CA ASP A 322 -0.55 11.66 4.26
C ASP A 322 -0.03 13.09 3.96
N ASP A 323 -0.68 13.86 3.07
CA ASP A 323 -0.21 15.21 2.68
C ASP A 323 -0.21 16.19 3.86
N MET A 324 0.97 16.50 4.39
CA MET A 324 1.17 17.30 5.60
C MET A 324 0.61 18.74 5.50
N ASP A 325 0.31 19.20 4.29
CA ASP A 325 -0.34 20.49 4.03
C ASP A 325 -1.88 20.44 4.21
N MET A 326 -2.45 19.30 4.63
CA MET A 326 -3.85 19.16 5.01
C MET A 326 -4.24 20.00 6.24
N ALA A 327 -5.40 20.67 6.16
CA ALA A 327 -5.83 21.68 7.12
C ALA A 327 -5.93 21.18 8.58
N GLY A 328 -6.36 19.93 8.80
CA GLY A 328 -6.53 19.35 10.14
C GLY A 328 -5.24 19.21 10.96
N LEU A 329 -4.07 19.30 10.32
CA LEU A 329 -2.78 19.18 11.00
C LEU A 329 -2.29 20.53 11.59
N ALA A 330 -2.75 21.66 11.04
CA ALA A 330 -2.21 23.00 11.35
C ALA A 330 -2.39 23.45 12.82
N ASP A 331 -3.35 22.88 13.55
CA ASP A 331 -3.58 23.18 14.97
C ASP A 331 -2.56 22.48 15.91
N PHE A 332 -1.85 21.47 15.42
CA PHE A 332 -0.90 20.66 16.22
C PHE A 332 0.56 21.03 15.99
N ILE A 333 0.88 21.62 14.83
CA ILE A 333 2.26 21.77 14.37
C ILE A 333 2.41 22.89 13.33
N SER A 334 3.54 23.59 13.37
CA SER A 334 3.87 24.56 12.33
C SER A 334 4.27 23.86 11.03
N GLN A 335 3.83 24.40 9.88
CA GLN A 335 4.12 23.80 8.57
C GLN A 335 5.63 23.71 8.23
N SER A 336 6.48 24.49 8.88
CA SER A 336 7.95 24.38 8.76
C SER A 336 8.55 23.26 9.61
N GLU A 337 7.96 22.92 10.76
CA GLU A 337 8.41 21.81 11.63
C GLU A 337 7.75 20.48 11.27
N ALA A 338 6.68 20.50 10.48
CA ALA A 338 5.87 19.35 10.03
C ALA A 338 6.72 18.13 9.64
N GLY A 339 7.63 18.30 8.67
CA GLY A 339 8.50 17.23 8.20
C GLY A 339 9.43 16.66 9.29
N LEU A 340 10.01 17.52 10.14
CA LEU A 340 10.89 17.05 11.24
C LEU A 340 10.13 16.18 12.23
N ARG A 341 8.93 16.60 12.66
CA ARG A 341 8.13 15.82 13.62
C ARG A 341 7.60 14.51 13.04
N ALA A 342 7.30 14.48 11.74
CA ALA A 342 6.98 13.23 11.04
C ALA A 342 8.15 12.23 11.09
N LEU A 343 9.39 12.68 10.85
CA LEU A 343 10.58 11.84 10.96
C LEU A 343 10.84 11.41 12.42
N GLU A 344 10.70 12.32 13.40
CA GLU A 344 10.80 12.00 14.84
C GLU A 344 9.78 10.95 15.31
N ALA A 345 8.57 10.96 14.73
CA ALA A 345 7.55 9.95 15.00
C ALA A 345 7.96 8.58 14.46
N GLY A 346 8.55 8.54 13.26
CA GLY A 346 9.09 7.33 12.63
C GLY A 346 8.69 7.11 11.17
N ASN A 347 8.25 8.15 10.46
CA ASN A 347 8.11 8.11 9.01
C ASN A 347 9.49 8.03 8.33
N ASP A 348 9.54 7.43 7.14
CA ASP A 348 10.70 7.48 6.25
C ASP A 348 10.47 8.41 5.05
N LEU A 349 9.21 8.64 4.65
CA LEU A 349 8.85 9.64 3.63
C LEU A 349 7.85 10.66 4.17
N VAL A 350 8.08 11.92 3.86
CA VAL A 350 7.16 13.03 4.12
C VAL A 350 6.49 13.44 2.81
N MET A 351 5.17 13.32 2.75
CA MET A 351 4.36 13.88 1.67
C MET A 351 4.00 15.33 2.02
N SER A 352 4.45 16.29 1.21
CA SER A 352 4.19 17.71 1.47
C SER A 352 4.36 18.57 0.21
N SER A 353 3.67 19.72 0.22
CA SER A 353 3.80 20.86 -0.70
C SER A 353 4.67 22.00 -0.12
N THR A 354 5.02 21.98 1.18
CA THR A 354 5.83 23.00 1.90
C THR A 354 7.29 22.56 2.15
N TYR A 355 7.78 21.57 1.38
CA TYR A 355 9.12 20.99 1.48
C TYR A 355 10.27 22.02 1.48
N GLN A 356 10.16 23.13 0.75
CA GLN A 356 11.21 24.18 0.71
C GLN A 356 11.46 24.82 2.08
N GLN A 357 10.48 24.80 2.99
CA GLN A 357 10.62 25.28 4.37
C GLN A 357 11.03 24.16 5.33
N GLN A 358 10.58 22.92 5.08
CA GLN A 358 10.78 21.78 5.97
C GLN A 358 12.19 21.16 5.84
N ILE A 359 12.73 21.05 4.62
CA ILE A 359 14.05 20.45 4.37
C ILE A 359 15.16 21.21 5.12
N PRO A 360 15.26 22.56 5.06
CA PRO A 360 16.26 23.30 5.83
C PRO A 360 16.14 23.09 7.35
N VAL A 361 14.92 23.02 7.90
CA VAL A 361 14.69 22.79 9.33
C VAL A 361 15.23 21.43 9.78
N ILE A 362 15.05 20.37 8.98
CA ILE A 362 15.59 19.04 9.28
C ILE A 362 17.12 19.03 9.18
N VAL A 363 17.69 19.66 8.14
CA VAL A 363 19.14 19.78 7.97
C VAL A 363 19.78 20.52 9.15
N ASP A 364 19.17 21.62 9.61
CA ASP A 364 19.64 22.38 10.77
C ASP A 364 19.46 21.60 12.08
N ALA A 365 18.37 20.84 12.24
CA ALA A 365 18.17 19.96 13.40
C ALA A 365 19.25 18.87 13.50
N VAL A 366 19.68 18.30 12.37
CA VAL A 366 20.78 17.33 12.36
C VAL A 366 22.13 18.00 12.62
N ARG A 367 22.42 19.13 11.95
CA ARG A 367 23.67 19.90 12.15
C ARG A 367 23.86 20.40 13.58
N SER A 368 22.76 20.73 14.26
CA SER A 368 22.77 21.16 15.67
C SER A 368 22.79 19.99 16.68
N GLY A 369 22.69 18.74 16.20
CA GLY A 369 22.66 17.54 17.05
C GLY A 369 21.33 17.29 17.76
N ASN A 370 20.27 18.01 17.38
CA ASN A 370 18.91 17.83 17.93
C ASN A 370 18.20 16.61 17.31
N TYR A 371 18.57 16.23 16.07
CA TYR A 371 18.11 15.01 15.42
C TYR A 371 19.32 14.17 14.96
N PRO A 372 19.39 12.85 15.23
CA PRO A 372 20.56 12.06 14.88
C PRO A 372 20.60 11.70 13.39
N GLU A 373 21.72 11.94 12.71
CA GLU A 373 21.90 11.58 11.29
C GLU A 373 21.67 10.08 11.04
N ALA A 374 22.03 9.21 11.99
CA ALA A 374 21.76 7.77 11.89
C ALA A 374 20.26 7.41 11.78
N ALA A 375 19.34 8.28 12.20
CA ALA A 375 17.90 8.09 11.97
C ALA A 375 17.51 8.47 10.54
N ILE A 376 18.11 9.54 9.97
CA ILE A 376 18.00 9.86 8.55
C ILE A 376 18.51 8.69 7.71
N ASP A 377 19.73 8.19 7.99
CA ASP A 377 20.35 7.07 7.26
C ASP A 377 19.46 5.81 7.24
N ALA A 378 18.85 5.48 8.38
CA ALA A 378 17.95 4.33 8.48
C ALA A 378 16.68 4.47 7.62
N SER A 379 16.18 5.69 7.43
CA SER A 379 15.03 5.98 6.56
C SER A 379 15.43 6.07 5.09
N VAL A 380 16.56 6.72 4.77
CA VAL A 380 17.13 6.75 3.41
C VAL A 380 17.37 5.33 2.92
N LYS A 381 17.89 4.43 3.78
CA LYS A 381 18.08 3.01 3.44
C LYS A 381 16.79 2.35 2.95
N ARG A 382 15.67 2.49 3.68
CA ARG A 382 14.38 1.91 3.25
C ARG A 382 13.88 2.50 1.92
N VAL A 383 14.06 3.80 1.71
CA VAL A 383 13.65 4.47 0.46
C VAL A 383 14.51 3.99 -0.71
N LEU A 384 15.82 3.83 -0.52
CA LEU A 384 16.71 3.30 -1.56
C LEU A 384 16.47 1.81 -1.82
N GLU A 385 16.24 1.00 -0.79
CA GLU A 385 15.83 -0.41 -0.90
C GLU A 385 14.53 -0.55 -1.71
N TRP A 386 13.54 0.32 -1.47
CA TRP A 386 12.31 0.36 -2.26
C TRP A 386 12.56 0.76 -3.72
N LYS A 387 13.37 1.80 -3.97
CA LYS A 387 13.76 2.17 -5.34
C LYS A 387 14.49 1.04 -6.07
N THR A 388 15.30 0.25 -5.36
CA THR A 388 15.97 -0.95 -5.90
C THR A 388 14.98 -2.08 -6.17
N SER A 389 14.00 -2.35 -5.28
CA SER A 389 12.99 -3.41 -5.51
C SER A 389 12.10 -3.14 -6.73
N LEU A 390 11.87 -1.86 -7.04
CA LEU A 390 11.18 -1.40 -8.25
C LEU A 390 12.07 -1.41 -9.52
N GLY A 391 13.38 -1.67 -9.39
CA GLY A 391 14.33 -1.63 -10.50
C GLY A 391 14.67 -0.23 -11.00
N LEU A 392 14.45 0.81 -10.17
CA LEU A 392 14.83 2.19 -10.49
C LEU A 392 16.33 2.43 -10.27
N ILE A 393 16.91 1.78 -9.27
CA ILE A 393 18.36 1.76 -9.00
C ILE A 393 18.90 0.40 -9.45
N ASN A 394 20.05 0.43 -10.14
CA ASN A 394 20.83 -0.74 -10.56
C ASN A 394 22.17 -0.78 -9.80
#